data_AF-A0A1E1WXY4-F1
#
_entry.id   AF-A0A1E1WXY4-F1
#
_cell.length_a   1.000
_cell.length_b   1.000
_cell.length_c   1.000
_cell.angle_alpha   90.00
_cell.angle_beta   90.00
_cell.angle_gamma   90.00
#
_symmetry.space_group_name_H-M   'P 1'
#
loop_
_entity.id
_entity.type
_entity.pdbx_description
1 polymer ?
#
loop_
_entity_poly.entity_id
_entity_poly.type
_entity_poly.pdbx_seq_one_letter_code
_entity_poly.pdbx_strand_id
1 'polypeptide(L)'
;MTSRFLLVISGAIKWVYTMELFPTATRSFGFAACFTMGRIGGIVAPFMRDLGIHVHTIAPTIVLSGAGVSGAAAACFLPETLGRPLPDTFEEANDLGLEMKEKSRRRGEADAGGTVNSGK
;
A
#
# COMPACT_ATOMS: atom_id res chain seq x y z
N MET A 1 -4.32 20.58 18.59
CA MET A 1 -4.14 21.27 17.28
C MET A 1 -2.82 20.88 16.61
N THR A 2 -1.73 20.73 17.37
CA THR A 2 -0.40 20.33 16.88
C THR A 2 -0.38 19.06 16.02
N SER A 3 -1.16 18.02 16.37
CA SER A 3 -1.21 16.76 15.61
C SER A 3 -1.77 16.92 14.18
N ARG A 4 -2.73 17.82 13.97
CA ARG A 4 -3.32 18.08 12.65
C ARG A 4 -2.32 18.73 11.71
N PHE A 5 -1.51 19.66 12.23
CA PHE A 5 -0.46 20.31 11.44
C PHE A 5 0.60 19.31 10.98
N LEU A 6 1.03 18.40 11.86
CA LEU A 6 2.03 17.37 11.52
C LEU A 6 1.53 16.42 10.43
N LEU A 7 0.26 16.00 10.51
CA LEU A 7 -0.33 15.10 9.53
C LEU A 7 -0.41 15.74 8.14
N VAL A 8 -0.77 17.03 8.06
CA VAL A 8 -0.84 17.78 6.80
C VAL A 8 0.56 17.97 6.20
N ILE A 9 1.56 18.34 7.00
CA ILE A 9 2.94 18.55 6.53
C ILE A 9 3.53 17.24 6.01
N SER A 10 3.36 16.13 6.72
CA SER A 10 3.80 14.80 6.24
C SER A 10 3.11 14.43 4.92
N GLY A 11 1.82 14.73 4.77
CA GLY A 11 1.09 14.58 3.52
C GLY A 11 1.74 15.36 2.36
N ALA A 12 2.09 16.62 2.59
CA ALA A 12 2.73 17.48 1.60
C ALA A 12 4.14 17.00 1.21
N ILE A 13 4.94 16.50 2.17
CA ILE A 13 6.29 15.99 1.87
C ILE A 13 6.20 14.72 1.01
N LYS A 14 5.33 13.76 1.36
CA LYS A 14 5.10 12.57 0.54
C LYS A 14 4.63 12.95 -0.87
N TRP A 15 3.78 13.97 -0.95
CA TRP A 15 3.29 14.49 -2.22
C TRP A 15 4.42 14.97 -3.12
N VAL A 16 5.28 15.85 -2.61
CA VAL A 16 6.43 16.38 -3.35
C VAL A 16 7.38 15.26 -3.77
N TYR A 17 7.69 14.33 -2.86
CA TYR A 17 8.56 13.19 -3.18
C TYR A 17 7.98 12.31 -4.30
N THR A 18 6.67 12.10 -4.30
CA THR A 18 5.97 11.38 -5.38
C THR A 18 6.01 12.15 -6.70
N MET A 19 6.08 13.48 -6.67
CA MET A 19 6.26 14.23 -7.92
C MET A 19 7.70 14.05 -8.43
N GLU A 20 8.70 14.10 -7.58
CA GLU A 20 10.10 13.96 -7.97
C GLU A 20 10.47 12.57 -8.49
N LEU A 21 9.81 11.53 -7.96
CA LEU A 21 10.07 10.13 -8.29
C LEU A 21 9.21 9.58 -9.44
N PHE A 22 8.24 10.33 -9.98
CA PHE A 22 7.36 9.82 -11.03
C PHE A 22 7.42 10.68 -12.31
N PRO A 23 7.60 10.07 -13.50
CA PRO A 23 7.53 10.79 -14.77
C PRO A 23 6.12 11.37 -15.00
N THR A 24 6.06 12.52 -15.68
CA THR A 24 4.84 13.36 -15.80
C THR A 24 3.62 12.61 -16.34
N ALA A 25 3.81 11.55 -17.13
CA ALA A 25 2.75 10.76 -17.75
C ALA A 25 1.95 9.88 -16.75
N THR A 26 2.57 9.37 -15.68
CA THR A 26 1.93 8.41 -14.75
C THR A 26 1.50 9.05 -13.43
N ARG A 27 2.04 10.23 -13.12
CA ARG A 27 1.76 11.02 -11.92
C ARG A 27 0.27 11.27 -11.67
N SER A 28 -0.49 11.66 -12.69
CA SER A 28 -1.92 11.96 -12.56
C SER A 28 -2.74 10.70 -12.25
N PHE A 29 -2.38 9.56 -12.83
CA PHE A 29 -3.06 8.29 -12.59
C PHE A 29 -2.77 7.76 -11.18
N GLY A 30 -1.50 7.76 -10.76
CA GLY A 30 -1.10 7.34 -9.41
C GLY A 30 -1.77 8.18 -8.33
N PHE A 31 -1.89 9.49 -8.55
CA PHE A 31 -2.64 10.33 -7.63
C PHE A 31 -4.13 10.00 -7.57
N ALA A 32 -4.78 9.86 -8.73
CA ALA A 32 -6.20 9.53 -8.79
C ALA A 32 -6.50 8.21 -8.08
N ALA A 33 -5.63 7.20 -8.23
CA ALA A 33 -5.74 5.92 -7.53
C ALA A 33 -5.63 6.09 -5.99
N CYS A 34 -4.68 6.88 -5.51
CA CYS A 34 -4.56 7.17 -4.07
C CYS A 34 -5.80 7.91 -3.53
N PHE A 35 -6.30 8.90 -4.27
CA PHE A 35 -7.45 9.70 -3.85
C PHE A 35 -8.75 8.89 -3.82
N THR A 36 -8.96 8.02 -4.82
CA THR A 36 -10.12 7.12 -4.87
C THR A 36 -10.10 6.14 -3.71
N MET A 37 -8.94 5.61 -3.33
CA MET A 37 -8.79 4.79 -2.12
C MET A 37 -9.17 5.57 -0.85
N GLY A 38 -8.77 6.84 -0.75
CA GLY A 38 -9.20 7.74 0.32
C GLY A 38 -10.72 7.96 0.36
N ARG A 39 -11.39 8.04 -0.80
CA ARG A 39 -12.86 8.15 -0.88
C ARG A 39 -13.57 6.89 -0.39
N ILE A 40 -13.01 5.71 -0.65
CA ILE A 40 -13.53 4.46 -0.08
C ILE A 40 -13.50 4.55 1.46
N GLY A 41 -12.42 5.04 2.05
CA GLY A 41 -12.36 5.30 3.49
C GLY A 41 -13.45 6.24 4.00
N GLY A 42 -13.80 7.27 3.22
CA GLY A 42 -14.93 8.16 3.51
C GLY A 42 -16.30 7.48 3.46
N ILE A 43 -16.50 6.54 2.53
CA ILE A 43 -17.74 5.74 2.43
C ILE A 43 -17.86 4.77 3.60
N VAL A 44 -16.73 4.22 4.10
CA VAL A 44 -16.70 3.30 5.24
C VAL A 44 -16.90 4.02 6.58
N ALA A 45 -16.61 5.32 6.65
CA ALA A 45 -16.73 6.12 7.88
C ALA A 45 -18.12 6.09 8.60
N PRO A 46 -19.27 6.23 7.92
CA PRO A 46 -20.58 6.08 8.57
C PRO A 46 -20.80 4.67 9.14
N PHE A 47 -20.36 3.61 8.45
CA PHE A 47 -20.47 2.24 8.94
C PHE A 47 -19.64 2.01 10.22
N MET A 48 -18.46 2.62 10.30
CA MET A 48 -17.63 2.58 11.52
C MET A 48 -18.30 3.29 12.70
N ARG A 49 -19.07 4.36 12.45
CA ARG A 49 -19.88 5.02 13.47
C ARG A 49 -21.00 4.10 13.96
N ASP A 50 -21.74 3.49 13.05
CA ASP A 50 -22.85 2.59 13.41
C ASP A 50 -22.34 1.38 14.21
N LEU A 51 -21.17 0.85 13.86
CA LEU A 51 -20.52 -0.22 14.61
C LEU A 51 -20.17 0.20 16.06
N GLY A 52 -19.74 1.45 16.24
CA GLY A 52 -19.45 1.99 17.58
C GLY A 52 -20.71 2.16 18.44
N ILE A 53 -21.86 2.40 17.82
CA ILE A 53 -23.15 2.57 18.51
C ILE A 53 -23.79 1.20 18.84
N HIS A 54 -23.75 0.25 17.91
CA HIS A 54 -24.46 -1.03 18.06
C HIS A 54 -23.67 -2.14 18.74
N VAL A 55 -22.32 -2.09 18.71
CA VAL A 55 -21.47 -3.15 19.28
C VAL A 55 -20.75 -2.64 20.53
N HIS A 56 -19.78 -1.73 20.34
CA HIS A 56 -19.00 -1.17 21.45
C HIS A 56 -18.19 0.03 20.96
N THR A 57 -18.05 1.08 21.78
CA THR A 57 -17.36 2.33 21.43
C THR A 57 -15.90 2.13 20.99
N ILE A 58 -15.26 1.03 21.43
CA ILE A 58 -13.86 0.71 21.14
C ILE A 58 -13.69 -0.06 19.81
N ALA A 59 -14.75 -0.70 19.31
CA ALA A 59 -14.71 -1.52 18.09
C ALA A 59 -14.14 -0.79 16.85
N PRO A 60 -14.60 0.43 16.48
CA PRO A 60 -14.07 1.12 15.30
C PRO A 60 -12.59 1.49 15.44
N THR A 61 -12.13 1.79 16.66
CA THR A 61 -10.73 2.13 16.94
C THR A 61 -9.81 0.94 16.71
N ILE A 62 -10.20 -0.25 17.17
CA ILE A 62 -9.42 -1.48 16.97
C ILE A 62 -9.36 -1.86 15.49
N VAL A 63 -10.49 -1.78 14.78
CA VAL A 63 -10.56 -2.10 13.34
C VAL A 63 -9.69 -1.14 12.52
N LEU A 64 -9.82 0.17 12.76
CA LEU A 64 -9.06 1.18 12.02
C LEU A 64 -7.55 1.11 12.32
N SER A 65 -7.18 0.88 13.58
CA SER A 65 -5.78 0.74 13.96
C SER A 65 -5.18 -0.55 13.42
N GLY A 66 -5.92 -1.66 13.46
CA GLY A 66 -5.51 -2.93 12.85
C GLY A 66 -5.28 -2.78 11.34
N ALA A 67 -6.19 -2.13 10.62
CA ALA A 67 -6.05 -1.86 9.19
C ALA A 67 -4.81 -0.96 8.89
N GLY A 68 -4.57 0.05 9.73
CA GLY A 68 -3.39 0.90 9.63
C GLY A 68 -2.08 0.15 9.87
N VAL A 69 -2.03 -0.70 10.91
CA VAL A 69 -0.86 -1.53 11.22
C VAL A 69 -0.62 -2.56 10.13
N SER A 70 -1.66 -3.21 9.59
CA SER A 70 -1.50 -4.12 8.45
C SER A 70 -1.00 -3.39 7.21
N GLY A 71 -1.47 -2.16 6.96
CA GLY A 71 -0.98 -1.34 5.87
C GLY A 71 0.49 -0.92 6.06
N ALA A 72 0.89 -0.57 7.28
CA ALA A 72 2.27 -0.27 7.62
C ALA A 72 3.18 -1.51 7.52
N ALA A 73 2.71 -2.67 7.97
CA ALA A 73 3.41 -3.93 7.84
C ALA A 73 3.56 -4.33 6.35
N ALA A 74 2.52 -4.14 5.54
CA ALA A 74 2.58 -4.36 4.10
C ALA A 74 3.54 -3.37 3.41
N ALA A 75 3.60 -2.12 3.86
CA ALA A 75 4.60 -1.15 3.40
C ALA A 75 6.02 -1.55 3.80
N CYS A 76 6.23 -2.17 4.97
CA CYS A 76 7.51 -2.76 5.35
C CYS A 76 7.84 -4.02 4.55
N PHE A 77 6.83 -4.79 4.13
CA PHE A 77 7.00 -5.99 3.31
C PHE A 77 7.14 -5.68 1.83
N LEU A 78 6.86 -4.45 1.40
CA LEU A 78 7.16 -3.98 0.06
C LEU A 78 8.69 -3.94 -0.04
N PRO A 79 9.32 -4.86 -0.79
CA PRO A 79 10.77 -4.93 -0.89
C PRO A 79 11.25 -3.58 -1.38
N GLU A 80 12.20 -3.03 -0.63
CA GLU A 80 12.81 -1.71 -0.81
C GLU A 80 12.93 -1.38 -2.31
N THR A 81 12.08 -0.49 -2.82
CA THR A 81 12.13 0.03 -4.20
C THR A 81 13.30 0.99 -4.40
N LEU A 82 14.36 0.85 -3.60
CA LEU A 82 15.53 1.70 -3.58
C LEU A 82 16.54 1.14 -4.59
N GLY A 83 16.67 1.81 -5.75
CA GLY A 83 17.79 1.59 -6.67
C GLY A 83 17.49 0.87 -7.98
N ARG A 84 16.23 0.72 -8.40
CA ARG A 84 15.94 0.38 -9.81
C ARG A 84 15.70 1.67 -10.60
N PRO A 85 16.33 1.84 -11.78
CA PRO A 85 16.07 3.00 -12.64
C PRO A 85 14.57 3.06 -12.92
N LEU A 86 13.98 4.25 -12.74
CA LEU A 86 12.59 4.52 -13.07
C LEU A 86 12.40 4.23 -14.56
N PRO A 87 11.57 3.26 -14.95
CA PRO A 87 11.25 3.05 -16.36
C PRO A 87 10.56 4.31 -16.88
N ASP A 88 11.17 4.96 -17.87
CA ASP A 88 10.69 6.22 -18.43
C ASP A 88 9.51 6.02 -19.42
N THR A 89 9.13 4.77 -19.71
CA THR A 89 8.05 4.41 -20.64
C THR A 89 7.19 3.22 -20.17
N PHE A 90 5.92 3.18 -20.61
CA PHE A 90 4.95 2.12 -20.28
C PHE A 90 5.42 0.71 -20.69
N GLU A 91 6.23 0.62 -21.74
CA GLU A 91 6.73 -0.64 -22.31
C GLU A 91 7.77 -1.27 -21.37
N GLU A 92 8.65 -0.46 -20.80
CA GLU A 92 9.66 -0.88 -19.83
C GLU A 92 9.04 -1.22 -18.46
N ALA A 93 7.95 -0.55 -18.08
CA ALA A 93 7.16 -0.90 -16.90
C ALA A 93 6.42 -2.24 -17.04
N ASN A 94 5.95 -2.57 -18.25
CA ASN A 94 5.31 -3.85 -18.55
C ASN A 94 6.30 -5.02 -18.48
N ASP A 95 7.50 -4.85 -19.04
CA ASP A 95 8.54 -5.89 -19.02
C ASP A 95 9.08 -6.15 -17.60
N LEU A 96 9.27 -5.10 -16.78
CA LEU A 96 9.60 -5.24 -15.35
C LEU A 96 8.49 -5.95 -14.55
N GLY A 97 7.22 -5.70 -14.91
CA GLY A 97 6.07 -6.36 -14.30
C GLY A 97 6.03 -7.87 -14.59
N LEU A 98 6.40 -8.27 -15.81
CA LEU A 98 6.50 -9.67 -16.21
C LEU A 98 7.67 -10.38 -15.50
N GLU A 99 8.84 -9.74 -15.41
CA GLU A 99 9.98 -10.31 -14.67
C GLU A 99 9.70 -10.48 -13.17
N MET A 100 9.04 -9.50 -12.52
CA MET A 100 8.63 -9.63 -11.12
C MET A 100 7.59 -10.74 -10.92
N LYS A 101 6.63 -10.88 -11.85
CA LYS A 101 5.62 -11.94 -11.82
C LYS A 101 6.26 -13.33 -11.95
N GLU A 102 7.23 -13.48 -12.84
CA GLU A 102 8.04 -14.70 -13.01
C GLU A 102 8.84 -15.01 -11.73
N LYS A 103 9.48 -14.00 -11.12
CA LYS A 103 10.31 -14.17 -9.91
C LYS A 103 9.48 -14.50 -8.67
N SER A 104 8.29 -13.91 -8.51
CA SER A 104 7.33 -14.27 -7.47
C SER A 104 6.73 -15.66 -7.69
N ARG A 105 6.49 -16.08 -8.94
CA ARG A 105 6.06 -17.44 -9.26
C ARG A 105 7.13 -18.47 -8.87
N ARG A 106 8.39 -18.23 -9.21
CA ARG A 106 9.51 -19.10 -8.80
C ARG A 106 9.73 -19.13 -7.27
N ARG A 107 9.45 -18.02 -6.58
CA ARG A 107 9.56 -17.95 -5.11
C ARG A 107 8.38 -18.66 -4.41
N GLY A 108 7.19 -18.60 -4.99
CA GLY A 108 6.02 -19.39 -4.55
C GLY A 108 6.19 -20.89 -4.79
N GLU A 109 6.83 -21.30 -5.90
CA GLU A 109 7.17 -22.71 -6.16
C GLU A 109 8.28 -23.25 -5.23
N ALA A 110 9.23 -22.40 -4.82
CA ALA A 110 10.25 -22.78 -3.83
C ALA A 110 9.69 -22.94 -2.42
N ASP A 111 8.67 -22.15 -2.05
CA ASP A 111 8.00 -22.24 -0.74
C ASP A 111 7.00 -23.43 -0.69
N ALA A 112 6.31 -23.71 -1.81
CA ALA A 112 5.44 -24.88 -1.94
C ALA A 112 6.20 -26.22 -2.01
N GLY A 113 7.46 -26.22 -2.43
CA GLY A 113 8.33 -27.41 -2.44
C GLY A 113 8.93 -27.79 -1.09
N GLY A 114 8.79 -26.94 -0.06
CA GLY A 114 9.41 -27.12 1.26
C GLY A 114 8.68 -28.06 2.23
N THR A 115 7.47 -28.53 1.91
CA THR A 115 6.67 -29.38 2.81
C THR A 115 6.73 -30.88 2.49
N VAL A 116 7.47 -31.30 1.46
CA VAL A 116 7.68 -32.72 1.09
C VAL A 116 9.13 -33.16 1.37
N ASN A 117 9.69 -32.83 2.53
CA ASN A 117 10.77 -33.66 3.10
C ASN A 117 10.92 -33.48 4.60
N SER A 118 9.96 -33.98 5.37
CA SER A 118 10.24 -34.44 6.73
C SER A 118 9.53 -35.77 6.94
N GLY A 119 10.06 -36.79 6.25
CA GLY A 119 9.79 -38.19 6.52
C GLY A 119 10.97 -38.77 7.29
N LYS A 120 10.84 -38.77 8.62
CA LYS A 120 11.33 -39.84 9.50
C LYS A 120 10.29 -40.08 10.57
#